data_AF-A0A8T5S0E1-F1
#
_entry.id   AF-A0A8T5S0E1-F1
#
_cell.length_a   1.000
_cell.length_b   1.000
_cell.length_c   1.000
_cell.angle_alpha   90.00
_cell.angle_beta   90.00
_cell.angle_gamma   90.00
#
_symmetry.space_group_name_H-M   'P 1'
#
loop_
_entity.id
_entity.type
_entity.pdbx_description
1 polymer ?
#
loop_
_entity_poly.entity_id
_entity_poly.type
_entity_poly.pdbx_seq_one_letter_code
_entity_poly.pdbx_strand_id
1 'polypeptide(L)'
;MSYNFLLKDLNNNLTQKSIGTDKGLAKIGDGIVNLTYSVAKSIFLTRNSKNNKSVRTGVKVSKTILANALKEADMKKFAKSRADAHDLANTVEA
;
A
#
# COMPACT_ATOMS: atom_id res chain seq x y z
N MET A 1 9.59 23.77 1.55
CA MET A 1 9.95 22.78 0.51
C MET A 1 8.69 22.12 -0.04
N SER A 2 8.67 21.78 -1.33
CA SER A 2 7.51 21.28 -2.09
C SER A 2 6.84 20.02 -1.49
N TYR A 3 7.54 19.28 -0.65
CA TYR A 3 7.11 18.00 -0.07
C TYR A 3 6.68 18.09 1.40
N ASN A 4 6.76 19.26 2.05
CA ASN A 4 6.35 19.41 3.46
C ASN A 4 4.89 19.03 3.70
N PHE A 5 4.03 19.09 2.67
CA PHE A 5 2.63 18.66 2.77
C PHE A 5 2.47 17.15 3.02
N LEU A 6 3.46 16.33 2.65
CA LEU A 6 3.40 14.87 2.82
C LEU A 6 3.55 14.43 4.28
N LEU A 7 4.14 15.28 5.13
CA LEU A 7 4.43 14.96 6.53
C LEU A 7 3.83 15.98 7.51
N LYS A 8 3.04 16.93 7.01
CA LYS A 8 2.52 18.05 7.80
C LYS A 8 1.60 17.57 8.93
N ASP A 9 0.86 16.49 8.70
CA ASP A 9 -0.15 16.00 9.63
C ASP A 9 0.43 15.00 10.66
N LEU A 10 1.54 14.32 10.34
CA LEU A 10 2.27 13.44 11.25
C LEU A 10 2.82 14.16 12.49
N ASN A 11 3.32 15.39 12.32
CA ASN A 11 3.93 16.15 13.40
C ASN A 11 2.92 16.64 14.46
N ASN A 12 1.63 16.63 14.15
CA ASN A 12 0.59 17.19 15.02
C ASN A 12 -0.05 16.14 15.94
N ASN A 13 -0.02 14.85 15.58
CA ASN A 13 -0.56 13.75 16.39
C ASN A 13 0.22 12.46 16.09
N LEU A 14 1.05 11.99 17.03
CA LEU A 14 1.94 10.83 16.87
C LEU A 14 1.30 9.51 17.34
N THR A 15 0.10 9.20 16.87
CA THR A 15 -0.55 7.90 17.16
C THR A 15 -0.36 6.94 15.99
N GLN A 16 -0.32 5.63 16.26
CA GLN A 16 -0.27 4.63 15.19
C GLN A 16 -1.48 4.73 14.24
N LYS A 17 -2.62 5.19 14.76
CA LYS A 17 -3.84 5.44 13.98
C LYS A 17 -3.74 6.68 13.08
N SER A 18 -3.09 7.75 13.54
CA SER A 18 -2.86 8.93 12.70
C SER A 18 -1.86 8.64 11.59
N ILE A 19 -0.83 7.81 11.85
CA ILE A 19 0.05 7.28 10.81
C ILE A 19 -0.78 6.49 9.78
N GLY A 20 -1.54 5.48 10.22
CA GLY A 20 -2.38 4.64 9.34
C GLY A 20 -3.55 5.35 8.64
N THR A 21 -3.77 6.64 8.88
CA THR A 21 -4.80 7.44 8.20
C THR A 21 -4.24 8.66 7.48
N ASP A 22 -2.91 8.80 7.45
CA ASP A 22 -2.23 9.90 6.78
C ASP A 22 -2.26 9.71 5.25
N LYS A 23 -2.75 10.73 4.55
CA LYS A 23 -2.90 10.68 3.08
C LYS A 23 -1.58 10.87 2.34
N GLY A 24 -0.62 11.57 2.95
CA GLY A 24 0.70 11.79 2.38
C GLY A 24 1.49 10.49 2.37
N LEU A 25 1.50 9.78 3.49
CA LEU A 25 2.09 8.45 3.62
C LEU A 25 1.40 7.45 2.69
N ALA A 26 0.07 7.38 2.70
CA ALA A 26 -0.68 6.49 1.81
C ALA A 26 -0.31 6.69 0.32
N LYS A 27 -0.10 7.94 -0.11
CA LYS A 27 0.31 8.23 -1.50
C LYS A 27 1.72 7.71 -1.81
N ILE A 28 2.63 7.78 -0.84
CA ILE A 28 3.98 7.24 -1.00
C ILE A 28 3.93 5.71 -1.03
N GLY A 29 3.21 5.08 -0.10
CA GLY A 29 3.16 3.63 -0.04
C GLY A 29 2.34 2.99 -1.16
N ASP A 30 1.34 3.63 -1.76
CA ASP A 30 0.70 3.14 -3.01
C ASP A 30 1.76 2.93 -4.10
N GLY A 31 2.73 3.86 -4.21
CA GLY A 31 3.87 3.71 -5.12
C GLY A 31 4.77 2.53 -4.75
N ILE A 32 5.15 2.40 -3.48
CA ILE A 32 6.05 1.35 -2.98
C ILE A 32 5.41 -0.04 -3.14
N VAL A 33 4.15 -0.18 -2.73
CA VAL A 33 3.38 -1.44 -2.79
C VAL A 33 3.21 -1.89 -4.23
N ASN A 34 2.80 -0.99 -5.13
CA ASN A 34 2.62 -1.34 -6.55
C ASN A 34 3.95 -1.69 -7.23
N LEU A 35 5.04 -0.99 -6.91
CA LEU A 35 6.36 -1.32 -7.43
C LEU A 35 6.82 -2.70 -6.94
N THR A 36 6.73 -2.94 -5.64
CA THR A 36 7.13 -4.21 -5.00
C THR A 36 6.35 -5.38 -5.58
N TYR A 37 5.02 -5.23 -5.69
CA TYR A 37 4.16 -6.26 -6.27
C TYR A 37 4.50 -6.51 -7.75
N SER A 38 4.72 -5.46 -8.54
CA SER A 38 5.06 -5.56 -9.95
C SER A 38 6.40 -6.28 -10.19
N VAL A 39 7.40 -5.99 -9.35
CA VAL A 39 8.70 -6.70 -9.38
C VAL A 39 8.54 -8.16 -9.00
N ALA A 40 7.87 -8.44 -7.88
CA ALA A 40 7.64 -9.80 -7.41
C ALA A 40 6.88 -10.64 -8.45
N LYS A 41 5.83 -10.06 -9.05
CA LYS A 41 5.04 -10.71 -10.11
C LYS A 41 5.87 -10.95 -11.36
N SER A 42 6.71 -9.99 -11.77
CA SER A 42 7.61 -10.15 -12.92
C SER A 42 8.62 -11.29 -12.70
N ILE A 43 9.20 -11.39 -11.50
CA ILE A 43 10.11 -12.50 -11.13
C ILE A 43 9.36 -13.83 -11.17
N PHE A 44 8.17 -13.89 -10.54
CA PHE A 44 7.36 -15.10 -10.51
C PHE A 44 6.98 -15.57 -11.91
N LEU A 45 6.50 -14.67 -12.77
CA LEU A 45 6.13 -15.02 -14.14
C LEU A 45 7.32 -15.41 -14.99
N THR A 46 8.47 -14.74 -14.82
CA THR A 46 9.71 -15.10 -15.53
C THR A 46 10.15 -16.52 -15.18
N ARG A 47 10.15 -16.89 -13.89
CA ARG A 47 10.52 -18.24 -13.43
C ARG A 47 9.59 -19.33 -13.93
N ASN A 48 8.33 -18.99 -14.19
CA ASN A 48 7.31 -19.92 -14.67
C ASN A 48 7.08 -19.83 -16.19
N SER A 49 7.88 -19.05 -16.91
CA SER A 49 7.76 -18.86 -18.35
C SER A 49 8.34 -20.07 -19.10
N LYS A 50 7.49 -20.78 -19.86
CA LYS A 50 7.90 -21.93 -20.68
C LYS A 50 8.91 -21.59 -21.79
N ASN A 51 9.05 -20.30 -22.12
CA ASN A 51 9.74 -19.84 -23.32
C ASN A 51 11.10 -19.19 -23.03
N ASN A 52 11.61 -19.32 -21.79
CA ASN A 52 12.86 -18.67 -21.32
C ASN A 52 12.91 -17.13 -21.55
N LYS A 53 11.75 -16.49 -21.72
CA LYS A 53 11.65 -15.05 -21.89
C LYS A 53 11.35 -14.37 -20.57
N SER A 54 12.09 -13.30 -20.28
CA SER A 54 11.81 -12.39 -19.17
C SER A 54 10.43 -11.76 -19.35
N VAL A 55 9.55 -11.93 -18.36
CA VAL A 55 8.22 -11.34 -18.32
C VAL A 55 8.26 -10.16 -17.37
N ARG A 56 7.97 -8.96 -17.89
CA ARG A 56 7.92 -7.72 -17.12
C ARG A 56 6.47 -7.22 -17.11
N THR A 57 5.96 -6.88 -15.94
CA THR A 57 4.59 -6.39 -15.77
C THR A 57 4.54 -5.26 -14.76
N GLY A 58 3.62 -4.31 -14.97
CA GLY A 58 3.24 -3.29 -13.99
C GLY A 58 1.76 -3.47 -13.68
N VAL A 59 1.42 -3.92 -12.48
CA VAL A 59 0.02 -4.14 -12.08
C VAL A 59 -0.23 -3.44 -10.77
N LYS A 60 -1.29 -2.64 -10.73
CA LYS A 60 -1.79 -2.05 -9.51
C LYS A 60 -2.48 -3.10 -8.65
N VAL A 61 -2.15 -3.14 -7.36
CA VAL A 61 -2.80 -4.07 -6.42
C VAL A 61 -4.25 -3.62 -6.20
N SER A 62 -5.18 -4.57 -6.19
CA SER A 62 -6.58 -4.26 -5.91
C SER A 62 -6.75 -3.80 -4.46
N LYS A 63 -7.53 -2.73 -4.27
CA LYS A 63 -7.91 -2.23 -2.94
C LYS A 63 -8.55 -3.30 -2.06
N THR A 64 -9.29 -4.24 -2.66
CA THR A 64 -9.90 -5.35 -1.92
C THR A 64 -8.87 -6.34 -1.36
N ILE A 65 -7.79 -6.59 -2.10
CA ILE A 65 -6.68 -7.44 -1.65
C ILE A 65 -5.97 -6.77 -0.48
N LEU A 66 -5.65 -5.48 -0.60
CA LEU A 66 -5.01 -4.71 0.48
C LEU A 66 -5.90 -4.65 1.73
N ALA A 67 -7.19 -4.35 1.56
CA ALA A 67 -8.15 -4.30 2.66
C ALA A 67 -8.30 -5.65 3.38
N ASN A 68 -8.20 -6.77 2.66
CA ASN A 68 -8.23 -8.10 3.27
C ASN A 68 -6.92 -8.42 3.98
N ALA A 69 -5.76 -8.10 3.37
CA ALA A 69 -4.46 -8.28 4.01
C ALA A 69 -4.37 -7.52 5.35
N LEU A 70 -4.91 -6.29 5.44
CA LEU A 70 -4.96 -5.52 6.68
C LEU A 70 -5.79 -6.22 7.79
N LYS A 71 -6.90 -6.86 7.40
CA LYS A 71 -7.76 -7.60 8.32
C LYS A 71 -7.08 -8.88 8.78
N GLU A 72 -6.45 -9.61 7.86
CA GLU A 72 -5.71 -10.84 8.15
C GLU A 72 -4.50 -10.58 9.07
N ALA A 73 -3.89 -9.39 8.96
CA ALA A 73 -2.82 -8.95 9.84
C ALA A 73 -3.27 -8.44 11.23
N ASP A 74 -4.57 -8.44 11.54
CA ASP A 74 -5.15 -7.85 12.76
C ASP A 74 -4.78 -6.35 12.96
N MET A 75 -4.63 -5.62 11.84
CA MET A 75 -4.19 -4.22 11.83
C MET A 75 -5.34 -3.23 11.60
N LYS A 76 -6.59 -3.71 11.50
CA LYS A 76 -7.78 -2.86 11.29
C LYS A 76 -7.92 -1.74 12.33
N LYS A 77 -7.40 -1.93 13.54
CA LYS A 77 -7.39 -0.93 14.62
C LYS A 77 -6.67 0.39 14.27
N PHE A 78 -5.77 0.36 13.28
CA PHE A 78 -5.04 1.53 12.82
C PHE A 78 -5.80 2.33 11.74
N ALA A 79 -6.87 1.77 11.19
CA ALA A 79 -7.73 2.47 10.25
C ALA A 79 -8.72 3.39 10.99
N LYS A 80 -9.36 4.30 10.24
CA LYS A 80 -10.45 5.13 10.78
C LYS A 80 -11.67 4.29 11.18
N SER A 81 -12.50 4.85 12.05
CA SER A 81 -13.78 4.20 12.40
C SER A 81 -14.69 4.12 11.17
N ARG A 82 -15.43 3.00 11.03
CA ARG A 82 -16.32 2.73 9.88
C ARG A 82 -15.62 2.87 8.51
N ALA A 83 -14.37 2.42 8.43
CA ALA A 83 -13.58 2.40 7.19
C ALA A 83 -14.18 1.48 6.12
N ASP A 84 -14.25 1.97 4.89
CA ASP A 84 -14.56 1.17 3.70
C ASP A 84 -13.30 0.46 3.14
N ALA A 85 -13.45 -0.30 2.05
CA ALA A 85 -12.31 -1.01 1.46
C ALA A 85 -11.22 -0.06 0.92
N HIS A 86 -11.57 1.15 0.49
CA HIS A 86 -10.60 2.14 0.04
C HIS A 86 -9.82 2.73 1.22
N ASP A 87 -10.51 3.02 2.31
CA ASP A 87 -9.89 3.51 3.54
C ASP A 87 -8.93 2.49 4.15
N LEU A 88 -9.34 1.22 4.17
CA LEU A 88 -8.49 0.13 4.66
C LEU A 88 -7.26 -0.07 3.77
N ALA A 89 -7.40 0.06 2.45
CA ALA A 89 -6.24 0.02 1.54
C ALA A 89 -5.27 1.17 1.81
N ASN A 90 -5.78 2.39 2.00
CA ASN A 90 -4.94 3.54 2.33
C ASN A 90 -4.18 3.33 3.66
N THR A 91 -4.77 2.62 4.63
CA THR A 91 -4.08 2.26 5.89
C THR A 91 -2.95 1.26 5.71
N VAL A 92 -3.02 0.37 4.71
CA VAL A 92 -1.89 -0.51 4.35
C VAL A 92 -0.77 0.27 3.67
N GLU A 93 -1.16 1.27 2.88
CA GLU A 93 -0.24 2.09 2.10
C GLU A 93 0.43 3.20 2.94
N ALA A 94 -0.03 3.46 4.17
CA ALA A 94 0.53 4.49 5.05
C ALA A 94 1.54 3.91 6.05
#